data_AF-A0A2X4ULR9-F1
#
_entry.id   AF-A0A2X4ULR9-F1
#
_cell.length_a   1.000
_cell.length_b   1.000
_cell.length_c   1.000
_cell.angle_alpha   90.00
_cell.angle_beta   90.00
_cell.angle_gamma   90.00
#
_symmetry.space_group_name_H-M   'P 1'
#
loop_
_entity.id
_entity.type
_entity.pdbx_description
1 polymer ?
#
loop_
_entity_poly.entity_id
_entity_poly.type
_entity_poly.pdbx_seq_one_letter_code
_entity_poly.pdbx_strand_id
1 'polypeptide(L)'
;MREAGIPASVSQTAGTYVCNHVMYGLLHRLNGQQEIKGGFIHIPYLPEQAAAHPGAPSMASQTVLFALELAISIALQVEHDLKVVGGATH
;
A
#
# COMPACT_ATOMS: atom_id res chain seq x y z
N MET A 1 -4.88 -7.47 6.28
CA MET A 1 -4.85 -6.16 6.97
C MET A 1 -6.16 -5.83 7.68
N ARG A 2 -7.29 -5.66 6.98
CA ARG A 2 -8.58 -5.32 7.64
C ARG A 2 -9.04 -6.35 8.68
N GLU A 3 -8.89 -7.65 8.38
CA GLU A 3 -9.18 -8.73 9.33
C GLU A 3 -8.30 -8.69 10.58
N ALA A 4 -7.11 -8.08 10.50
CA ALA A 4 -6.21 -7.83 11.62
C ALA A 4 -6.49 -6.49 12.33
N GLY A 5 -7.62 -5.83 12.03
CA GLY A 5 -8.03 -4.56 12.63
C GLY A 5 -7.30 -3.32 12.11
N ILE A 6 -6.52 -3.44 11.02
CA ILE A 6 -5.76 -2.32 10.46
C ILE A 6 -6.56 -1.67 9.31
N PRO A 7 -6.87 -0.35 9.37
CA PRO A 7 -7.53 0.35 8.28
C PRO A 7 -6.69 0.27 6.99
N ALA A 8 -7.28 -0.27 5.92
CA ALA A 8 -6.63 -0.41 4.63
C ALA A 8 -7.67 -0.40 3.50
N SER A 9 -7.34 0.29 2.41
CA SER A 9 -8.13 0.38 1.18
C SER A 9 -7.23 0.24 -0.04
N VAL A 10 -7.83 -0.08 -1.18
CA VAL A 10 -7.12 -0.05 -2.47
C VAL A 10 -7.19 1.38 -2.99
N SER A 11 -6.04 1.93 -3.39
CA SER A 11 -5.98 3.24 -4.05
C SER A 11 -5.93 3.07 -5.56
N GLN A 12 -6.75 3.84 -6.27
CA GLN A 12 -6.77 3.88 -7.74
C GLN A 12 -5.78 4.91 -8.31
N THR A 13 -5.09 5.67 -7.45
CA THR A 13 -4.05 6.62 -7.85
C THR A 13 -2.90 6.61 -6.85
N ALA A 14 -1.67 6.60 -7.37
CA ALA A 14 -0.46 6.81 -6.57
C ALA A 14 -0.02 8.29 -6.58
N GLY A 15 -0.88 9.19 -7.05
CA GLY A 15 -0.54 10.59 -7.32
C GLY A 15 0.29 10.75 -8.59
N THR A 16 0.86 11.94 -8.78
CA THR A 16 1.67 12.29 -9.97
C THR A 16 3.10 12.72 -9.60
N TYR A 17 3.52 12.42 -8.37
CA TYR A 17 4.87 12.72 -7.89
C TYR A 17 5.78 11.48 -7.94
N VAL A 18 6.87 11.51 -7.17
CA VAL A 18 7.92 10.48 -7.19
C VAL A 18 7.39 9.08 -6.83
N CYS A 19 6.40 8.96 -5.95
CA CYS A 19 5.80 7.67 -5.57
C CYS A 19 5.24 6.92 -6.80
N ASN A 20 4.45 7.61 -7.61
CA ASN A 20 3.92 7.05 -8.85
C ASN A 20 5.03 6.77 -9.87
N HIS A 21 6.04 7.64 -9.98
CA HIS A 21 7.17 7.41 -10.87
C HIS A 21 7.94 6.12 -10.53
N VAL A 22 8.21 5.88 -9.24
CA VAL A 22 8.89 4.67 -8.76
C VAL A 22 8.04 3.43 -9.02
N MET A 23 6.74 3.48 -8.68
CA MET A 23 5.81 2.39 -8.96
C MET A 23 5.77 2.06 -10.46
N TYR A 24 5.61 3.08 -11.30
CA TYR A 24 5.56 2.91 -12.75
C TYR A 24 6.87 2.32 -13.28
N GLY A 25 8.03 2.84 -12.85
CA GLY A 25 9.34 2.34 -13.27
C GLY A 25 9.56 0.88 -12.90
N LEU A 26 9.16 0.48 -11.68
CA LEU A 26 9.21 -0.91 -11.23
C LEU A 26 8.34 -1.81 -12.13
N LEU A 27 7.06 -1.49 -12.28
CA LEU A 27 6.13 -2.33 -13.04
C LEU A 27 6.49 -2.37 -14.53
N HIS A 28 6.98 -1.26 -15.08
CA HIS A 28 7.49 -1.19 -16.43
C HIS A 28 8.71 -2.10 -16.62
N ARG A 29 9.63 -2.14 -15.65
CA ARG A 29 10.80 -3.03 -15.69
C ARG A 29 10.43 -4.51 -15.57
N LEU A 30 9.39 -4.83 -14.80
CA LEU A 30 8.89 -6.20 -14.62
C LEU A 30 7.99 -6.66 -15.78
N ASN A 31 7.66 -5.77 -16.74
CA ASN A 31 6.84 -6.13 -17.88
C ASN A 31 7.47 -7.30 -18.67
N GLY A 32 6.74 -8.40 -18.79
CA GLY A 32 7.22 -9.65 -19.42
C GLY A 32 7.85 -10.67 -18.47
N GLN A 33 8.04 -10.34 -17.18
CA GLN A 33 8.57 -11.25 -16.14
C GLN A 33 7.43 -11.79 -15.27
N GLN A 34 6.70 -12.79 -15.75
CA GLN A 34 5.46 -13.28 -15.12
C GLN A 34 5.67 -13.92 -13.74
N GLU A 35 6.89 -14.36 -13.42
CA GLU A 35 7.23 -14.98 -12.13
C GLU A 35 7.50 -13.96 -11.02
N ILE A 36 7.71 -12.68 -11.36
CA ILE A 36 8.05 -11.63 -10.39
C ILE A 36 6.83 -10.76 -10.10
N LYS A 37 6.37 -10.78 -8.86
CA LYS A 37 5.31 -9.89 -8.37
C LYS A 37 5.91 -8.53 -7.97
N GLY A 38 5.24 -7.44 -8.33
CA GLY A 38 5.61 -6.08 -7.94
C GLY A 38 4.39 -5.25 -7.58
N GLY A 39 4.57 -4.25 -6.72
CA GLY A 39 3.49 -3.38 -6.26
C GLY A 39 3.99 -2.20 -5.45
N PHE A 40 3.05 -1.40 -4.93
CA PHE A 40 3.35 -0.22 -4.14
C PHE A 40 2.30 -0.05 -3.03
N ILE A 41 2.73 0.39 -1.85
CA ILE A 41 1.87 0.65 -0.69
C ILE A 41 2.17 2.05 -0.19
N HIS A 42 1.15 2.91 -0.12
CA HIS A 42 1.23 4.17 0.62
C HIS A 42 0.93 3.92 2.10
N ILE A 43 1.63 4.64 2.97
CA ILE A 43 1.38 4.68 4.40
C ILE A 43 0.99 6.11 4.80
N PRO A 44 0.11 6.30 5.79
CA PRO A 44 -0.20 7.63 6.31
C PRO A 44 1.00 8.21 7.09
N TYR A 45 0.87 9.46 7.52
CA TYR A 45 1.86 10.08 8.41
C TYR A 45 2.05 9.29 9.70
N LEU A 46 3.25 9.40 10.28
CA LEU A 46 3.44 9.07 11.69
C LEU A 46 2.80 10.15 12.58
N PRO A 47 2.39 9.83 13.83
CA PRO A 47 1.76 10.80 14.72
C PRO A 47 2.61 12.06 14.94
N GLU A 48 3.94 11.90 15.03
CA GLU A 48 4.88 13.00 15.22
C GLU A 48 4.95 13.92 13.99
N GLN A 49 4.72 13.38 12.79
CA GLN A 49 4.65 14.17 11.56
C GLN A 49 3.31 14.88 11.44
N ALA A 50 2.21 14.18 11.73
CA ALA A 50 0.87 14.75 11.70
C ALA A 50 0.66 15.86 12.75
N ALA A 51 1.41 15.84 13.85
CA ALA A 51 1.41 16.93 14.84
C ALA A 51 1.76 18.30 14.21
N ALA A 52 2.50 18.34 13.11
CA ALA A 52 2.82 19.55 12.36
C ALA A 52 1.74 19.96 11.34
N HIS A 53 0.71 19.12 11.13
CA HIS A 53 -0.32 19.28 10.10
C HIS A 53 -1.73 19.11 10.69
N PRO A 54 -2.38 20.20 11.14
CA PRO A 54 -3.70 20.13 11.78
C PRO A 54 -4.73 19.36 10.93
N GLY A 55 -5.35 18.35 11.53
CA GLY A 55 -6.36 17.51 10.89
C GLY A 55 -5.81 16.40 9.98
N ALA A 56 -4.49 16.27 9.82
CA ALA A 56 -3.91 15.18 9.05
C ALA A 56 -4.09 13.83 9.77
N PRO A 57 -4.56 12.78 9.08
CA PRO A 57 -4.61 11.44 9.65
C PRO A 57 -3.20 10.86 9.82
N SER A 58 -3.02 10.03 10.84
CA SER A 58 -1.76 9.34 11.12
C SER A 58 -1.97 7.91 11.58
N MET A 59 -0.90 7.12 11.54
CA MET A 59 -0.85 5.76 12.08
C MET A 59 0.45 5.54 12.85
N ALA A 60 0.36 4.90 14.02
CA ALA A 60 1.54 4.58 14.82
C ALA A 60 2.54 3.71 14.03
N SER A 61 3.84 3.96 14.21
CA SER A 61 4.90 3.25 13.49
C SER A 61 4.83 1.74 13.66
N GLN A 62 4.51 1.26 14.87
CA GLN A 62 4.34 -0.17 15.16
C GLN A 62 3.17 -0.78 14.37
N THR A 63 2.07 -0.05 14.20
CA THR A 63 0.93 -0.51 13.39
C THR A 63 1.28 -0.57 11.92
N VAL A 64 2.03 0.43 11.40
CA VAL A 64 2.52 0.42 10.02
C VAL A 64 3.46 -0.77 9.79
N LEU A 65 4.40 -1.03 10.71
CA LEU A 65 5.33 -2.16 10.63
C LEU A 65 4.56 -3.48 10.55
N PHE A 66 3.63 -3.72 11.49
CA PHE A 66 2.81 -4.92 11.49
C PHE A 66 1.98 -5.07 10.21
N ALA A 67 1.45 -3.97 9.67
CA ALA A 67 0.72 -3.99 8.41
C ALA A 67 1.61 -4.43 7.24
N LEU A 68 2.84 -3.91 7.14
CA LEU A 68 3.77 -4.22 6.07
C LEU A 68 4.27 -5.67 6.16
N GLU A 69 4.60 -6.16 7.35
CA GLU A 69 4.97 -7.56 7.57
C GLU A 69 3.85 -8.50 7.13
N LEU A 70 2.60 -8.19 7.51
CA LEU A 70 1.43 -8.95 7.10
C LEU A 70 1.23 -8.89 5.57
N ALA A 71 1.40 -7.73 4.94
CA ALA A 71 1.28 -7.59 3.48
C ALA A 71 2.28 -8.47 2.73
N ILE A 72 3.55 -8.44 3.15
CA ILE A 72 4.63 -9.22 2.54
C ILE A 72 4.38 -10.70 2.75
N SER A 73 4.03 -11.12 3.97
CA SER A 73 3.71 -12.52 4.28
C SER A 73 2.60 -13.07 3.38
N ILE A 74 1.50 -12.31 3.22
CA ILE A 74 0.39 -12.69 2.35
C ILE A 74 0.83 -12.72 0.88
N ALA A 75 1.58 -11.73 0.40
CA ALA A 75 2.03 -11.66 -0.99
C ALA A 75 2.92 -12.86 -1.41
N LEU A 76 3.66 -13.43 -0.45
CA LEU A 76 4.48 -14.62 -0.63
C LEU A 76 3.65 -15.91 -0.64
N GLN A 77 2.52 -15.95 0.07
CA GLN A 77 1.70 -17.16 0.23
C GLN A 77 0.52 -17.23 -0.75
N VAL A 78 0.05 -16.09 -1.24
CA VAL A 78 -1.13 -15.99 -2.10
C VAL A 78 -0.70 -15.75 -3.54
N GLU A 79 -0.96 -16.72 -4.41
CA GLU A 79 -0.66 -16.61 -5.86
C GLU A 79 -1.73 -15.83 -6.62
N HIS A 80 -3.00 -16.04 -6.27
CA HIS A 80 -4.14 -15.43 -6.96
C HIS A 80 -4.86 -14.49 -6.00
N ASP A 81 -5.00 -13.23 -6.41
CA ASP A 81 -5.66 -12.22 -5.60
C ASP A 81 -7.16 -12.52 -5.41
N LEU A 82 -7.71 -12.01 -4.31
CA LEU A 82 -9.12 -12.15 -3.98
C LEU A 82 -9.98 -11.32 -4.92
N LYS A 83 -11.05 -11.92 -5.45
CA LYS A 83 -12.05 -11.21 -6.25
C LYS A 83 -13.04 -10.49 -5.35
N VAL A 84 -12.67 -9.31 -4.89
CA VAL A 84 -13.53 -8.44 -4.06
C VAL A 84 -13.63 -7.04 -4.65
N VAL A 85 -14.74 -6.36 -4.40
CA VAL A 85 -14.92 -4.97 -4.82
C VAL A 85 -14.01 -4.09 -3.97
N GLY A 86 -12.95 -3.55 -4.59
CA GLY A 86 -12.02 -2.59 -3.98
C GLY A 86 -12.00 -1.22 -4.65
N GLY A 87 -12.79 -1.03 -5.72
CA GLY A 87 -12.88 0.25 -6.43
C GLY A 87 -13.60 1.31 -5.61
N ALA A 88 -13.14 2.55 -5.71
CA ALA A 88 -13.82 3.74 -5.20
C ALA A 88 -14.48 4.49 -6.36
N THR A 89 -15.67 5.06 -6.16
CA THR A 89 -16.41 5.83 -7.18
C THR A 89 -15.99 7.30 -7.29
N HIS A 90 -14.93 7.72 -6.60
CA HIS A 90 -14.38 9.08 -6.61
C HIS A 90 -12.87 9.05 -6.44
#